data_AF-A0A7S2EST3-F1
#
_entry.id   AF-A0A7S2EST3-F1
#
_cell.length_a   1.000
_cell.length_b   1.000
_cell.length_c   1.000
_cell.angle_alpha   90.00
_cell.angle_beta   90.00
_cell.angle_gamma   90.00
#
_symmetry.space_group_name_H-M   'P 1'
#
loop_
_entity.id
_entity.type
_entity.pdbx_description
1 polymer ?
#
loop_
_entity_poly.entity_id
_entity_poly.type
_entity_poly.pdbx_seq_one_letter_code
_entity_poly.pdbx_strand_id
1 'polypeptide(L)'
;FAANMNGKPGQYKIANPNTLSGNQYSTDYDAEYFEVLSPPIRSRYSEVVWRMLDPVPLPDNIRERFEGKIMAVVGYEADQVRVAPDGKHVPVPITHAYNHHYGAWLLNSRKVKLVKAKVAEDDTTRLGMNHGSDEYWTAQMLSGRDEDEDEEEEDHPAPPISGGIAAAAAAARRKNAAGG
;
A
#
# COMPACT_ATOMS: atom_id res chain seq x y z
N PHE A 1 -20.79 -5.70 -3.80
CA PHE A 1 -19.65 -5.13 -3.05
C PHE A 1 -20.12 -4.72 -1.68
N ALA A 2 -19.23 -4.70 -0.69
CA ALA A 2 -19.59 -4.28 0.66
C ALA A 2 -19.87 -2.77 0.68
N ALA A 3 -20.37 -2.24 1.79
CA ALA A 3 -20.14 -0.83 2.07
C ALA A 3 -18.64 -0.66 2.41
N ASN A 4 -18.10 0.54 2.15
CA ASN A 4 -16.75 0.96 2.57
C ASN A 4 -16.36 0.32 3.93
N MET A 5 -15.20 -0.34 3.99
CA MET A 5 -14.75 -1.09 5.16
C MET A 5 -14.54 -0.21 6.42
N ASN A 6 -14.45 1.11 6.25
CA ASN A 6 -14.52 2.10 7.33
C ASN A 6 -15.86 2.09 8.11
N GLY A 7 -16.92 1.49 7.54
CA GLY A 7 -18.22 1.32 8.18
C GLY A 7 -19.02 2.63 8.31
N LYS A 8 -19.74 2.78 9.42
CA LYS A 8 -20.36 4.06 9.80
C LYS A 8 -19.36 4.95 10.56
N PRO A 9 -19.55 6.28 10.56
CA PRO A 9 -18.78 7.21 11.39
C PRO A 9 -18.51 6.70 12.81
N GLY A 10 -17.25 6.78 13.25
CA GLY A 10 -16.77 6.27 14.53
C GLY A 10 -16.77 4.75 14.73
N GLN A 11 -17.02 3.92 13.71
CA GLN A 11 -16.86 2.46 13.81
C GLN A 11 -15.42 1.99 13.65
N TYR A 12 -14.64 2.68 12.81
CA TYR A 12 -13.22 2.39 12.61
C TYR A 12 -12.43 2.73 13.89
N LYS A 13 -11.53 1.84 14.30
CA LYS A 13 -10.79 1.95 15.57
C LYS A 13 -9.31 1.76 15.32
N ILE A 14 -8.51 2.70 15.82
CA ILE A 14 -7.05 2.56 15.87
C ILE A 14 -6.73 1.34 16.76
N ALA A 15 -6.00 0.37 16.21
CA ALA A 15 -5.47 -0.74 16.99
C ALA A 15 -4.43 -0.23 17.99
N ASN A 16 -4.52 -0.64 19.24
CA ASN A 16 -3.68 -0.17 20.36
C ASN A 16 -3.63 1.37 20.48
N PRO A 17 -4.78 2.05 20.70
CA PRO A 17 -4.82 3.50 20.76
C PRO A 17 -4.06 4.02 21.99
N ASN A 18 -3.30 5.11 21.83
CA ASN A 18 -2.67 5.79 22.96
C ASN A 18 -3.71 6.58 23.76
N THR A 19 -4.40 5.90 24.67
CA THR A 19 -5.45 6.44 25.55
C THR A 19 -4.98 7.55 26.47
N LEU A 20 -3.67 7.72 26.67
CA LEU A 20 -3.09 8.79 27.50
C LEU A 20 -2.88 10.09 26.73
N SER A 21 -2.91 10.07 25.40
CA SER A 21 -2.53 11.23 24.58
C SER A 21 -3.57 12.35 24.56
N GLY A 22 -4.85 12.08 24.86
CA GLY A 22 -5.96 13.03 24.73
C GLY A 22 -6.32 13.42 23.28
N ASN A 23 -5.42 13.18 22.33
CA ASN A 23 -5.60 13.48 20.91
C ASN A 23 -6.73 12.63 20.32
N GLN A 24 -7.66 13.30 19.63
CA GLN A 24 -8.66 12.64 18.80
C GLN A 24 -8.34 12.92 17.34
N TYR A 25 -8.29 11.86 16.55
CA TYR A 25 -8.23 11.92 15.10
C TYR A 25 -9.61 11.55 14.57
N SER A 26 -10.05 12.23 13.50
CA SER A 26 -11.21 11.72 12.76
C SER A 26 -10.89 10.32 12.24
N THR A 27 -11.85 9.42 12.38
CA THR A 27 -11.84 8.09 11.75
C THR A 27 -12.92 7.99 10.68
N ASP A 28 -13.58 9.11 10.38
CA ASP A 28 -14.57 9.23 9.31
C ASP A 28 -13.82 9.47 8.00
N TYR A 29 -14.12 8.65 6.99
CA TYR A 29 -13.47 8.67 5.68
C TYR A 29 -14.52 8.58 4.57
N ASP A 30 -14.66 9.65 3.79
CA ASP A 30 -15.75 9.87 2.83
C ASP A 30 -15.28 9.90 1.36
N ALA A 31 -14.02 9.55 1.10
CA ALA A 31 -13.47 9.50 -0.25
C ALA A 31 -14.15 8.45 -1.14
N GLU A 32 -14.12 8.70 -2.45
CA GLU A 32 -14.50 7.70 -3.46
C GLU A 32 -13.56 6.49 -3.40
N TYR A 33 -14.11 5.28 -3.45
CA TYR A 33 -13.37 4.03 -3.41
C TYR A 33 -13.80 3.09 -4.53
N PHE A 34 -12.91 2.16 -4.86
CA PHE A 34 -13.19 1.02 -5.73
C PHE A 34 -12.61 -0.25 -5.11
N GLU A 35 -13.26 -1.40 -5.35
CA GLU A 35 -12.79 -2.69 -4.85
C GLU A 35 -12.19 -3.51 -6.01
N VAL A 36 -11.13 -4.28 -5.71
CA VAL A 36 -10.56 -5.30 -6.61
C VAL A 36 -10.44 -6.62 -5.85
N LEU A 37 -10.67 -7.74 -6.53
CA LEU A 37 -10.55 -9.07 -5.95
C LEU A 37 -9.35 -9.78 -6.55
N SER A 38 -8.50 -10.33 -5.69
CA SER A 38 -7.44 -11.23 -6.12
C SER A 38 -7.99 -12.55 -6.66
N PRO A 39 -7.19 -13.30 -7.45
CA PRO A 39 -7.48 -14.70 -7.75
C PRO A 39 -7.71 -15.51 -6.45
N PRO A 40 -8.63 -16.48 -6.46
CA PRO A 40 -9.02 -17.19 -5.24
C PRO A 40 -7.86 -17.98 -4.64
N ILE A 41 -7.53 -17.68 -3.40
CA ILE A 41 -6.54 -18.44 -2.61
C ILE A 41 -7.21 -19.71 -2.07
N ARG A 42 -6.49 -20.83 -2.16
CA ARG A 42 -6.80 -22.07 -1.43
C ARG A 42 -5.56 -22.49 -0.66
N SER A 43 -5.74 -22.75 0.63
CA SER A 43 -4.69 -23.20 1.54
C SER A 43 -5.26 -24.18 2.56
N ARG A 44 -4.37 -24.94 3.20
CA ARG A 44 -4.64 -25.74 4.39
C ARG A 44 -4.59 -24.86 5.63
N TYR A 45 -5.16 -25.34 6.74
CA TYR A 45 -4.95 -24.71 8.04
C TYR A 45 -3.45 -24.65 8.36
N SER A 46 -2.97 -23.48 8.82
CA SER A 46 -1.56 -23.15 9.06
C SER A 46 -0.63 -23.16 7.82
N GLU A 47 -1.14 -23.27 6.58
CA GLU A 47 -0.31 -23.10 5.38
C GLU A 47 -0.11 -21.61 5.06
N VAL A 48 1.15 -21.19 4.93
CA VAL A 48 1.54 -19.82 4.60
C VAL A 48 1.48 -19.62 3.09
N VAL A 49 0.55 -18.79 2.62
CA VAL A 49 0.49 -18.36 1.22
C VAL A 49 1.26 -17.05 1.05
N TRP A 50 2.59 -17.16 1.01
CA TRP A 50 3.47 -16.03 0.70
C TRP A 50 3.91 -16.12 -0.76
N ARG A 51 3.00 -15.76 -1.65
CA ARG A 51 3.32 -15.57 -3.07
C ARG A 51 2.51 -14.45 -3.69
N MET A 52 3.07 -13.82 -4.72
CA MET A 52 2.33 -12.94 -5.61
C MET A 52 1.27 -13.75 -6.36
N LEU A 53 0.10 -13.14 -6.51
CA LEU A 53 -1.02 -13.69 -7.28
C LEU A 53 -1.01 -13.09 -8.69
N ASP A 54 -1.81 -13.65 -9.59
CA ASP A 54 -1.91 -13.11 -10.95
C ASP A 54 -2.49 -11.69 -10.96
N PRO A 55 -2.13 -10.86 -11.95
CA PRO A 55 -2.45 -9.44 -11.95
C PRO A 55 -3.94 -9.21 -12.15
N VAL A 56 -4.50 -8.28 -11.37
CA VAL A 56 -5.92 -7.93 -11.44
C VAL A 56 -6.06 -6.60 -12.19
N PRO A 57 -6.87 -6.52 -13.26
CA PRO A 57 -7.14 -5.24 -13.91
C PRO A 57 -7.93 -4.31 -12.99
N LEU A 58 -7.67 -3.01 -13.07
CA LEU A 58 -8.56 -2.02 -12.47
C LEU A 58 -9.95 -2.08 -13.13
N PRO A 59 -11.04 -1.79 -12.40
CA PRO A 59 -12.38 -1.69 -12.98
C PRO A 59 -12.42 -0.73 -14.18
N ASP A 60 -13.20 -1.07 -15.21
CA ASP A 60 -13.21 -0.34 -16.48
C ASP A 60 -13.49 1.16 -16.29
N ASN A 61 -14.42 1.52 -15.41
CA ASN A 61 -14.74 2.92 -15.09
C ASN A 61 -13.58 3.69 -14.44
N ILE A 62 -12.71 3.01 -13.68
CA ILE A 62 -11.50 3.61 -13.10
C ILE A 62 -10.43 3.75 -14.17
N ARG A 63 -10.23 2.73 -15.00
CA ARG A 63 -9.28 2.76 -16.13
C ARG A 63 -9.64 3.90 -17.08
N GLU A 64 -10.87 3.96 -17.59
CA GLU A 64 -11.33 4.99 -18.53
C GLU A 64 -11.24 6.41 -17.96
N ARG A 65 -11.52 6.59 -16.66
CA ARG A 65 -11.44 7.89 -16.00
C ARG A 65 -10.00 8.40 -15.90
N PHE A 66 -9.05 7.53 -15.56
CA PHE A 66 -7.67 7.88 -15.23
C PHE A 66 -6.64 7.50 -16.31
N GLU A 67 -7.04 6.93 -17.44
CA GLU A 67 -6.13 6.62 -18.54
C GLU A 67 -5.45 7.90 -19.06
N GLY A 68 -4.13 7.96 -18.87
CA GLY A 68 -3.33 9.14 -19.20
C GLY A 68 -3.46 10.32 -18.24
N LYS A 69 -3.98 10.11 -17.02
CA LYS A 69 -4.11 11.13 -15.98
C LYS A 69 -3.49 10.64 -14.67
N ILE A 70 -3.17 11.57 -13.78
CA ILE A 70 -2.74 11.25 -12.43
C ILE A 70 -3.95 10.81 -11.60
N MET A 71 -3.81 9.69 -10.88
CA MET A 71 -4.77 9.22 -9.88
C MET A 71 -4.13 9.35 -8.50
N ALA A 72 -4.67 10.22 -7.64
CA ALA A 72 -4.25 10.31 -6.25
C ALA A 72 -4.91 9.17 -5.44
N VAL A 73 -4.10 8.29 -4.87
CA VAL A 73 -4.56 7.23 -3.97
C VAL A 73 -4.26 7.65 -2.54
N VAL A 74 -5.31 8.02 -1.80
CA VAL A 74 -5.24 8.57 -0.44
C VAL A 74 -5.53 7.53 0.65
N GLY A 75 -5.75 6.28 0.28
CA GLY A 75 -6.02 5.15 1.19
C GLY A 75 -5.85 3.82 0.48
N TYR A 76 -5.45 2.79 1.23
CA TYR A 76 -5.37 1.41 0.77
C TYR A 76 -5.73 0.48 1.92
N GLU A 77 -6.73 -0.38 1.69
CA GLU A 77 -7.29 -1.29 2.67
C GLU A 77 -7.44 -2.68 2.04
N ALA A 78 -7.39 -3.73 2.86
CA ALA A 78 -7.51 -5.10 2.40
C ALA A 78 -8.27 -5.96 3.41
N ASP A 79 -9.20 -6.78 2.92
CA ASP A 79 -9.89 -7.82 3.68
C ASP A 79 -9.71 -9.19 2.98
N GLN A 80 -9.72 -10.25 3.78
CA GLN A 80 -9.79 -11.61 3.27
C GLN A 80 -11.24 -12.05 3.28
N VAL A 81 -11.86 -12.14 2.10
CA VAL A 81 -13.26 -12.57 1.98
C VAL A 81 -13.39 -14.01 1.50
N ARG A 82 -14.43 -14.70 1.96
CA ARG A 82 -14.94 -15.94 1.38
C ARG A 82 -16.25 -15.68 0.63
N VAL A 83 -16.46 -16.37 -0.48
CA VAL A 83 -17.74 -16.36 -1.19
C VAL A 83 -18.69 -17.32 -0.49
N ALA A 84 -19.83 -16.82 -0.04
CA ALA A 84 -20.91 -17.62 0.55
C ALA A 84 -21.75 -18.31 -0.55
N PRO A 85 -22.57 -19.33 -0.23
CA PRO A 85 -23.37 -20.06 -1.21
C PRO A 85 -24.37 -19.20 -2.02
N ASP A 86 -24.72 -18.01 -1.50
CA ASP A 86 -25.57 -17.02 -2.16
C ASP A 86 -24.78 -15.98 -2.98
N GLY A 87 -23.48 -16.20 -3.18
CA GLY A 87 -22.57 -15.31 -3.91
C GLY A 87 -22.07 -14.10 -3.11
N LYS A 88 -22.50 -13.89 -1.86
CA LYS A 88 -22.02 -12.76 -1.05
C LYS A 88 -20.58 -12.95 -0.60
N HIS A 89 -19.79 -11.88 -0.61
CA HIS A 89 -18.49 -11.85 0.06
C HIS A 89 -18.70 -11.64 1.55
N VAL A 90 -18.06 -12.47 2.36
CA VAL A 90 -18.13 -12.44 3.82
C VAL A 90 -16.69 -12.43 4.36
N PRO A 91 -16.33 -11.51 5.28
CA PRO A 91 -15.00 -11.49 5.89
C PRO A 91 -14.64 -12.83 6.53
N VAL A 92 -13.37 -13.22 6.40
CA VAL A 92 -12.78 -14.41 7.03
C VAL A 92 -12.39 -14.04 8.46
N PRO A 93 -12.82 -14.79 9.49
CA PRO A 93 -12.41 -14.50 10.87
C PRO A 93 -10.89 -14.62 11.02
N ILE A 94 -10.28 -13.71 11.78
CA ILE A 94 -8.82 -13.66 12.06
C ILE A 94 -8.23 -14.97 12.62
N THR A 95 -9.07 -15.86 13.15
CA THR A 95 -8.68 -17.20 13.64
C THR A 95 -8.49 -18.25 12.54
N HIS A 96 -8.92 -17.99 11.30
CA HIS A 96 -8.94 -18.97 10.21
C HIS A 96 -7.72 -18.88 9.30
N ALA A 97 -7.17 -17.70 9.11
CA ALA A 97 -6.00 -17.45 8.27
C ALA A 97 -5.07 -16.44 8.96
N TYR A 98 -3.79 -16.79 9.06
CA TYR A 98 -2.75 -15.86 9.48
C TYR A 98 -2.21 -15.13 8.26
N ASN A 99 -2.28 -13.79 8.28
CA ASN A 99 -1.65 -12.95 7.26
C ASN A 99 -0.82 -11.87 7.97
N HIS A 100 0.44 -11.74 7.57
CA HIS A 100 1.36 -10.71 8.06
C HIS A 100 1.78 -9.71 6.98
N HIS A 101 1.61 -10.06 5.69
CA HIS A 101 2.04 -9.25 4.57
C HIS A 101 0.98 -9.26 3.46
N TYR A 102 0.36 -8.10 3.24
CA TYR A 102 -0.43 -7.80 2.05
C TYR A 102 0.17 -6.57 1.38
N GLY A 103 0.14 -6.54 0.06
CA GLY A 103 0.68 -5.45 -0.74
C GLY A 103 0.30 -5.63 -2.20
N ALA A 104 0.23 -4.52 -2.93
CA ALA A 104 -0.13 -4.50 -4.33
C ALA A 104 0.81 -3.56 -5.10
N TRP A 105 1.12 -3.93 -6.34
CA TRP A 105 1.69 -3.01 -7.31
C TRP A 105 0.54 -2.31 -8.04
N LEU A 106 0.45 -0.99 -7.88
CA LEU A 106 -0.38 -0.13 -8.72
C LEU A 106 0.54 0.53 -9.76
N LEU A 107 0.26 0.35 -11.05
CA LEU A 107 1.18 0.71 -12.12
C LEU A 107 0.65 1.86 -12.97
N ASN A 108 1.55 2.77 -13.35
CA ASN A 108 1.33 3.68 -14.46
C ASN A 108 1.47 2.88 -15.77
N SER A 109 0.36 2.58 -16.43
CA SER A 109 0.29 1.76 -17.66
C SER A 109 1.08 2.32 -18.84
N ARG A 110 1.44 3.60 -18.84
CA ARG A 110 2.23 4.25 -19.89
C ARG A 110 3.74 4.18 -19.66
N LYS A 111 4.19 4.12 -18.40
CA LYS A 111 5.62 4.08 -18.04
C LYS A 111 6.09 2.70 -17.56
N VAL A 112 5.18 1.84 -17.09
CA VAL A 112 5.50 0.55 -16.46
C VAL A 112 4.55 -0.56 -16.92
N LYS A 113 5.11 -1.75 -17.15
CA LYS A 113 4.36 -3.02 -17.30
C LYS A 113 4.71 -3.99 -16.17
N LEU A 114 3.75 -4.81 -15.76
CA LEU A 114 4.03 -5.94 -14.88
C LEU A 114 4.52 -7.12 -15.73
N VAL A 115 5.68 -7.68 -15.43
CA VAL A 115 6.24 -8.85 -16.13
C VAL A 115 6.44 -9.99 -15.16
N LYS A 116 6.23 -11.22 -15.65
CA LYS A 116 6.55 -12.42 -14.89
C LYS A 116 8.03 -12.75 -15.09
N ALA A 117 8.81 -12.65 -14.03
CA ALA A 117 10.24 -12.95 -14.01
C ALA A 117 10.48 -14.29 -13.33
N LYS A 118 11.51 -15.02 -13.77
CA LYS A 118 12.03 -16.16 -13.00
C LYS A 118 12.91 -15.65 -11.87
N VAL A 119 12.82 -16.28 -10.72
CA VAL A 119 13.74 -16.06 -9.60
C VAL A 119 15.11 -16.61 -10.01
N ALA A 120 16.17 -15.83 -9.79
CA ALA A 120 17.54 -16.28 -10.00
C ALA A 120 17.90 -17.43 -9.04
N GLU A 121 18.92 -18.22 -9.37
CA GLU A 121 19.31 -19.36 -8.52
C GLU A 121 19.93 -18.95 -7.16
N ASP A 122 20.07 -17.66 -6.86
CA ASP A 122 20.50 -17.18 -5.55
C ASP A 122 19.37 -17.18 -4.50
N ASP A 123 19.72 -17.47 -3.24
CA ASP A 123 18.78 -17.52 -2.12
C ASP A 123 18.13 -16.15 -1.82
N THR A 124 18.80 -15.04 -2.13
CA THR A 124 18.32 -13.70 -1.73
C THR A 124 17.07 -13.28 -2.49
N THR A 125 17.03 -13.57 -3.79
CA THR A 125 15.84 -13.34 -4.64
C THR A 125 14.71 -14.30 -4.26
N ARG A 126 15.07 -15.52 -3.83
CA ARG A 126 14.15 -16.60 -3.45
C ARG A 126 13.43 -16.35 -2.11
N LEU A 127 14.10 -15.70 -1.16
CA LEU A 127 13.56 -15.36 0.17
C LEU A 127 12.87 -13.99 0.26
N GLY A 128 12.89 -13.20 -0.82
CA GLY A 128 12.28 -11.86 -0.87
C GLY A 128 10.76 -11.87 -1.06
N MET A 129 10.28 -11.04 -2.00
CA MET A 129 8.85 -10.74 -2.21
C MET A 129 7.96 -11.94 -2.63
N ASN A 130 8.52 -13.15 -2.77
CA ASN A 130 7.80 -14.32 -3.28
C ASN A 130 8.21 -15.68 -2.65
N HIS A 131 8.94 -15.63 -1.54
CA HIS A 131 9.21 -16.69 -0.57
C HIS A 131 9.16 -18.15 -1.07
N GLY A 132 10.07 -18.50 -1.98
CA GLY A 132 10.29 -19.86 -2.48
C GLY A 132 9.66 -20.19 -3.84
N SER A 133 8.84 -19.31 -4.41
CA SER A 133 8.31 -19.47 -5.78
C SER A 133 9.43 -19.29 -6.83
N ASP A 134 9.46 -20.14 -7.87
CA ASP A 134 10.42 -20.03 -8.97
C ASP A 134 10.13 -18.85 -9.93
N GLU A 135 8.94 -18.26 -9.87
CA GLU A 135 8.50 -17.14 -10.71
C GLU A 135 7.77 -16.09 -9.88
N TYR A 136 8.01 -14.80 -10.14
CA TYR A 136 7.39 -13.65 -9.47
C TYR A 136 6.95 -12.56 -10.45
N TRP A 137 6.03 -11.69 -10.02
CA TRP A 137 5.65 -10.51 -10.79
C TRP A 137 6.54 -9.33 -10.40
N THR A 138 6.98 -8.53 -11.38
CA THR A 138 7.80 -7.35 -11.12
C THR A 138 7.46 -6.20 -12.06
N ALA A 139 7.59 -4.98 -11.56
CA ALA A 139 7.43 -3.76 -12.33
C ALA A 139 8.66 -3.56 -13.24
N GLN A 140 8.45 -3.61 -14.56
CA GLN A 140 9.48 -3.27 -15.55
C GLN A 140 9.07 -1.98 -16.27
N MET A 141 9.97 -0.99 -16.28
CA MET A 141 9.82 0.20 -17.10
C MET A 141 9.66 -0.18 -18.57
N LEU A 142 8.76 0.49 -19.28
CA LEU A 142 8.70 0.41 -20.73
C LEU A 142 9.93 1.12 -21.29
N SER A 143 10.72 0.43 -22.11
CA SER A 143 11.98 0.95 -22.63
C SER A 143 11.73 1.93 -23.79
N GLY A 144 11.85 3.22 -23.48
CA GLY A 144 11.88 4.33 -24.43
C GLY A 144 10.78 5.38 -24.18
N ARG A 145 11.22 6.64 -24.17
CA ARG A 145 10.47 7.90 -24.13
C ARG A 145 9.91 8.35 -22.78
N ASP A 146 9.98 9.64 -22.42
CA ASP A 146 11.00 10.63 -22.81
C ASP A 146 11.52 11.24 -21.49
N GLU A 147 12.77 11.69 -21.32
CA GLU A 147 13.84 12.08 -22.27
C GLU A 147 13.62 13.49 -22.91
N ASP A 148 12.44 14.08 -22.72
CA ASP A 148 11.97 15.41 -23.19
C ASP A 148 10.83 15.99 -22.29
N GLU A 149 10.53 15.39 -21.12
CA GLU A 149 9.64 15.99 -20.10
C GLU A 149 10.43 16.93 -19.17
N ASP A 150 11.11 17.93 -19.75
CA ASP A 150 11.45 19.17 -19.05
C ASP A 150 10.14 19.98 -18.84
N GLU A 151 9.25 19.46 -17.99
CA GLU A 151 8.18 20.29 -17.42
C GLU A 151 8.87 21.38 -16.61
N GLU A 152 8.63 22.65 -16.97
CA GLU A 152 9.16 23.80 -16.22
C GLU A 152 8.78 23.63 -14.75
N GLU A 153 9.79 23.46 -13.89
CA GLU A 153 9.63 23.46 -12.44
C GLU A 153 9.21 24.88 -12.04
N GLU A 154 7.91 25.18 -12.15
CA GLU A 154 7.33 26.34 -11.49
C GLU A 154 7.64 26.17 -10.01
N ASP A 155 8.58 26.99 -9.52
CA ASP A 155 9.04 27.06 -8.14
C ASP A 155 7.86 27.43 -7.23
N HIS A 156 7.05 26.42 -6.91
CA HIS A 156 5.93 26.50 -6.00
C HIS A 156 6.52 26.68 -4.60
N PRO A 157 6.47 27.90 -4.01
CA PRO A 157 7.12 28.14 -2.73
C PRO A 157 6.49 27.22 -1.69
N ALA A 158 7.34 26.44 -1.02
CA ALA A 158 6.90 25.49 -0.02
C ALA A 158 5.93 26.15 0.97
N PRO A 159 4.75 25.55 1.24
CA PRO A 159 3.75 26.17 2.08
C PRO A 159 4.37 26.48 3.46
N PRO A 160 4.15 27.69 4.01
CA PRO A 160 4.84 28.10 5.22
C PRO A 160 4.52 27.16 6.37
N ILE A 161 5.56 26.52 6.93
CA ILE A 161 5.44 25.60 8.06
C ILE A 161 4.98 26.39 9.29
N SER A 162 3.66 26.45 9.50
CA SER A 162 3.07 27.18 10.60
C SER A 162 3.19 26.40 11.91
N GLY A 163 4.31 26.61 12.60
CA GLY A 163 4.38 26.50 14.06
C GLY A 163 4.63 25.11 14.65
N GLY A 164 5.75 24.99 15.36
CA GLY A 164 5.81 24.17 16.58
C GLY A 164 6.82 23.02 16.58
N ILE A 165 7.79 23.11 17.50
CA ILE A 165 8.61 22.02 18.03
C ILE A 165 9.74 21.52 17.09
N ALA A 166 10.77 22.36 16.95
CA ALA A 166 12.12 21.94 16.52
C ALA A 166 13.23 22.74 17.26
N ALA A 167 13.21 22.74 18.59
CA ALA A 167 14.14 23.54 19.40
C ALA A 167 14.62 22.85 20.70
N ALA A 168 15.04 21.57 20.64
CA ALA A 168 15.62 20.87 21.80
C ALA A 168 16.51 19.64 21.45
N ALA A 169 17.50 19.75 20.56
CA ALA A 169 18.41 18.63 20.28
C ALA A 169 19.89 18.96 19.92
N ALA A 170 20.27 20.23 19.75
CA ALA A 170 21.57 20.60 19.16
C ALA A 170 22.50 21.46 20.04
N ALA A 171 22.28 21.50 21.36
CA ALA A 171 23.06 22.34 22.30
C ALA A 171 23.85 21.56 23.38
N ALA A 172 23.95 20.23 23.28
CA ALA A 172 24.53 19.35 24.31
C ALA A 172 25.79 18.56 23.87
N ARG A 173 26.59 19.10 22.93
CA ARG A 173 27.92 18.55 22.57
C ARG A 173 28.95 19.66 22.22
N ARG A 174 29.27 20.51 23.20
CA ARG A 174 30.47 21.41 23.18
C ARG A 174 30.69 22.06 24.56
N LYS A 175 31.08 21.25 25.56
CA LYS A 175 31.64 21.68 26.86
C LYS A 175 32.20 20.45 27.59
N ASN A 176 33.40 20.03 27.18
CA ASN A 176 34.36 19.17 27.91
C ASN A 176 35.62 18.99 27.04
N ALA A 177 36.28 20.11 26.71
CA ALA A 177 37.53 20.16 25.96
C ALA A 177 38.26 21.50 26.18
N ALA A 178 38.42 21.91 27.45
CA ALA A 178 39.34 22.95 27.91
C ALA A 178 39.26 23.02 29.45
N GLY A 179 40.29 22.52 30.12
CA GLY A 179 40.42 22.54 31.58
C GLY A 179 41.82 22.06 31.93
N GLY A 180 42.74 23.02 32.04
CA GLY A 180 44.03 22.84 32.73
C GLY A 180 43.94 23.36 34.15
#